data_AF-A0A2V9QQH5-F1
#
_entry.id   AF-A0A2V9QQH5-F1
#
_cell.length_a   1.000
_cell.length_b   1.000
_cell.length_c   1.000
_cell.angle_alpha   90.00
_cell.angle_beta   90.00
_cell.angle_gamma   90.00
#
_symmetry.space_group_name_H-M   'P 1'
#
loop_
_entity.id
_entity.type
_entity.pdbx_description
1 polymer ?
#
loop_
_entity_poly.entity_id
_entity_poly.type
_entity_poly.pdbx_seq_one_letter_code
_entity_poly.pdbx_strand_id
1 'polypeptide(L)'
;MVTVRPLVATVLCAAVSVIGAQAQVASESQVKSAYLYHFAKMASWPQEALPTATSKLVMCVLGGDADFPDVLRSTLVGKNIVEHPIAIRHAQSLGELKSCHLVFFRASFSFVLRRTMYLPQSLASKKPAFFVSAKTRTFHPRVA
;
A
#
# COMPACT_ATOMS: atom_id res chain seq x y z
N MET A 1 19.55 -63.00 -28.47
CA MET A 1 20.11 -61.76 -29.03
C MET A 1 19.27 -60.58 -28.55
N VAL A 2 19.86 -59.83 -27.60
CA VAL A 2 19.68 -58.40 -27.29
C VAL A 2 18.25 -57.84 -27.16
N THR A 3 17.72 -57.89 -25.93
CA THR A 3 16.65 -57.00 -25.44
C THR A 3 17.20 -55.58 -25.29
N VAL A 4 17.00 -54.72 -26.29
CA VAL A 4 17.30 -53.29 -26.21
C VAL A 4 16.02 -52.48 -26.31
N ARG A 5 15.65 -51.86 -25.17
CA ARG A 5 15.01 -50.53 -25.01
C ARG A 5 14.00 -50.47 -23.84
N PRO A 6 14.43 -50.64 -22.57
CA PRO A 6 13.74 -49.99 -21.46
C PRO A 6 14.44 -48.67 -21.06
N LEU A 7 15.57 -48.32 -21.70
CA LEU A 7 16.44 -47.20 -21.29
C LEU A 7 15.94 -45.80 -21.66
N VAL A 8 14.93 -45.68 -22.54
CA VAL A 8 14.43 -44.35 -22.97
C VAL A 8 13.40 -43.77 -22.00
N ALA A 9 12.65 -44.63 -21.29
CA ALA A 9 11.59 -44.17 -20.39
C ALA A 9 12.11 -43.61 -19.05
N THR A 10 13.30 -44.03 -18.61
CA THR A 10 13.86 -43.60 -17.31
C THR A 10 14.55 -42.24 -17.37
N VAL A 11 14.99 -41.79 -18.55
CA VAL A 11 15.72 -40.52 -18.71
C VAL A 11 14.77 -39.31 -18.73
N LEU A 12 13.50 -39.49 -19.11
CA LEU A 12 12.57 -38.37 -19.27
C LEU A 12 11.96 -37.86 -17.94
N CYS A 13 11.93 -38.69 -16.89
CA CYS A 13 11.40 -38.27 -15.58
C CYS A 13 12.41 -37.51 -14.70
N ALA A 14 13.71 -37.55 -15.03
CA ALA A 14 14.74 -36.90 -14.23
C ALA A 14 14.87 -35.38 -14.48
N ALA A 15 14.22 -34.84 -15.53
CA ALA A 15 14.36 -33.44 -15.92
C ALA A 15 13.33 -32.47 -15.26
N VAL A 16 12.36 -32.97 -14.49
CA VAL A 16 11.22 -32.15 -14.00
C VAL A 16 11.41 -31.62 -12.57
N SER A 17 12.49 -31.96 -11.88
CA SER A 17 12.57 -31.76 -10.42
C SER A 17 13.46 -30.62 -9.92
N VAL A 18 13.53 -29.46 -10.59
CA VAL A 18 14.03 -28.23 -9.94
C VAL A 18 13.38 -26.97 -10.54
N ILE A 19 12.07 -26.82 -10.41
CA ILE A 19 11.48 -25.47 -10.39
C ILE A 19 11.15 -25.19 -8.94
N GLY A 20 12.14 -24.68 -8.21
CA GLY A 20 11.91 -24.14 -6.87
C GLY A 20 10.98 -22.94 -7.01
N ALA A 21 9.70 -23.12 -6.69
CA ALA A 21 8.77 -22.01 -6.53
C ALA A 21 9.21 -21.22 -5.29
N GLN A 22 10.11 -20.25 -5.49
CA GLN A 22 10.45 -19.28 -4.47
C GLN A 22 9.22 -18.38 -4.27
N ALA A 23 8.39 -18.73 -3.29
CA ALA A 23 7.35 -17.83 -2.80
C ALA A 23 8.05 -16.57 -2.27
N GLN A 24 8.08 -15.52 -3.09
CA GLN A 24 8.59 -14.22 -2.69
C GLN A 24 7.68 -13.70 -1.57
N VAL A 25 8.16 -13.77 -0.33
CA VAL A 25 7.44 -13.19 0.80
C VAL A 25 7.38 -11.69 0.58
N ALA A 26 6.17 -11.16 0.44
CA ALA A 26 5.97 -9.72 0.26
C ALA A 26 6.57 -8.97 1.46
N SER A 27 7.35 -7.93 1.17
CA SER A 27 7.87 -7.04 2.20
C SER A 27 6.73 -6.36 2.97
N GLU A 28 7.00 -5.97 4.21
CA GLU A 28 6.03 -5.22 5.03
C GLU A 28 5.50 -3.96 4.31
N SER A 29 6.38 -3.25 3.60
CA SER A 29 6.04 -2.06 2.80
C SER A 29 5.09 -2.38 1.64
N GLN A 30 5.27 -3.52 0.97
CA GLN A 30 4.35 -3.98 -0.08
C GLN A 30 2.98 -4.37 0.50
N VAL A 31 2.96 -5.07 1.63
CA VAL A 31 1.71 -5.42 2.34
C VAL A 31 0.94 -4.16 2.75
N LYS A 32 1.63 -3.17 3.32
CA LYS A 32 1.02 -1.86 3.67
C LYS A 32 0.51 -1.13 2.44
N SER A 33 1.25 -1.13 1.34
CA SER A 33 0.84 -0.50 0.08
C SER A 33 -0.44 -1.13 -0.49
N ALA A 34 -0.52 -2.45 -0.49
CA ALA A 34 -1.73 -3.18 -0.86
C ALA A 34 -2.91 -2.84 0.06
N TYR A 35 -2.68 -2.78 1.37
CA TYR A 35 -3.70 -2.39 2.34
C TYR A 35 -4.26 -0.98 2.08
N LEU A 36 -3.40 0.01 1.80
CA LEU A 36 -3.83 1.37 1.45
C LEU A 36 -4.71 1.40 0.19
N TYR A 37 -4.35 0.61 -0.83
CA TYR A 37 -5.17 0.48 -2.03
C TYR A 37 -6.54 -0.12 -1.73
N HIS A 38 -6.60 -1.22 -0.97
CA HIS A 38 -7.86 -1.84 -0.58
C HIS A 38 -8.75 -0.87 0.21
N PHE A 39 -8.16 -0.12 1.13
CA PHE A 39 -8.86 0.90 1.90
C PHE A 39 -9.45 1.98 0.99
N ALA A 40 -8.65 2.54 0.09
CA ALA A 40 -9.11 3.56 -0.86
C ALA A 40 -10.20 3.03 -1.79
N LYS A 41 -10.15 1.74 -2.16
CA LYS A 41 -11.15 1.08 -3.00
C LYS A 41 -12.49 0.88 -2.30
N MET A 42 -12.48 0.68 -0.98
CA MET A 42 -13.69 0.50 -0.17
C MET A 42 -14.29 1.83 0.31
N ALA A 43 -13.52 2.91 0.27
CA ALA A 43 -14.00 4.24 0.63
C ALA A 43 -14.96 4.79 -0.46
N SER A 44 -15.99 5.51 -0.03
CA SER A 44 -16.81 6.32 -0.92
C SER A 44 -16.15 7.68 -1.13
N TRP A 45 -15.90 8.03 -2.39
CA TRP A 45 -15.32 9.32 -2.77
C TRP A 45 -16.41 10.24 -3.28
N PRO A 46 -16.65 11.38 -2.62
CA PRO A 46 -17.68 12.31 -3.06
C PRO A 46 -17.19 13.08 -4.30
N GLN A 47 -18.13 13.49 -5.16
CA GLN A 47 -17.81 14.12 -6.44
C GLN A 47 -17.02 15.43 -6.26
N GLU A 48 -17.18 16.15 -5.16
CA GLU A 48 -16.41 17.37 -4.89
C GLU A 48 -14.92 17.10 -4.70
N ALA A 49 -14.55 15.89 -4.29
CA ALA A 49 -13.15 15.47 -4.13
C ALA A 49 -12.55 15.01 -5.45
N LEU A 50 -13.33 14.26 -6.24
CA LEU A 50 -12.92 13.71 -7.53
C LEU A 50 -13.97 14.09 -8.60
N PRO A 51 -13.94 15.33 -9.10
CA PRO A 51 -15.03 15.88 -9.93
C PRO A 51 -15.10 15.30 -11.34
N THR A 52 -14.01 14.74 -11.86
CA THR A 52 -13.93 14.17 -13.20
C THR A 52 -13.33 12.79 -13.17
N ALA A 53 -13.66 11.92 -14.14
CA ALA A 53 -13.05 10.60 -14.27
C ALA A 53 -11.51 10.65 -14.39
N THR A 54 -10.95 11.76 -14.88
CA THR A 54 -9.50 11.98 -14.98
C THR A 54 -8.87 12.59 -13.72
N SER A 55 -9.68 12.96 -12.72
CA SER A 55 -9.20 13.50 -11.44
C SER A 55 -8.39 12.44 -10.72
N LYS A 56 -7.18 12.83 -10.28
CA LYS A 56 -6.27 11.89 -9.62
C LYS A 56 -6.59 11.78 -8.13
N LEU A 57 -6.68 10.55 -7.63
CA LEU A 57 -6.72 10.29 -6.20
C LEU A 57 -5.31 10.41 -5.65
N VAL A 58 -5.05 11.51 -4.94
CA VAL A 58 -3.75 11.83 -4.36
C VAL A 58 -3.59 11.17 -2.99
N MET A 59 -2.67 10.19 -2.91
CA MET A 59 -2.21 9.55 -1.68
C MET A 59 -0.91 10.20 -1.21
N CYS A 60 -0.89 10.65 0.04
CA CYS A 60 0.27 11.31 0.63
C CYS A 60 0.89 10.48 1.74
N VAL A 61 2.22 10.43 1.75
CA VAL A 61 3.00 9.86 2.84
C VAL A 61 3.61 11.02 3.61
N LEU A 62 3.35 11.11 4.91
CA LEU A 62 3.99 12.09 5.81
C LEU A 62 4.96 11.38 6.76
N GLY A 63 6.24 11.75 6.64
CA GLY A 63 7.34 11.22 7.46
C GLY A 63 7.74 9.78 7.13
N GLY A 64 8.82 9.32 7.77
CA GLY A 64 9.32 7.95 7.63
C GLY A 64 10.50 7.81 6.67
N ASP A 65 10.73 6.57 6.23
CA ASP A 65 11.82 6.16 5.35
C ASP A 65 11.58 6.66 3.92
N ALA A 66 12.64 7.13 3.25
CA ALA A 66 12.54 7.79 1.94
C ALA A 66 12.03 6.86 0.83
N ASP A 67 12.07 5.54 1.04
CA ASP A 67 11.74 4.50 0.07
C ASP A 67 10.25 4.09 0.07
N PHE A 68 9.50 4.29 1.16
CA PHE A 68 8.09 3.88 1.21
C PHE A 68 7.22 4.52 0.12
N PRO A 69 7.36 5.83 -0.22
CA PRO A 69 6.67 6.39 -1.37
C PRO A 69 6.99 5.68 -2.70
N ASP A 70 8.21 5.17 -2.88
CA ASP A 70 8.62 4.44 -4.08
C ASP A 70 8.07 3.01 -4.10
N VAL A 71 8.03 2.35 -2.94
CA VAL A 71 7.33 1.06 -2.79
C VAL A 71 5.84 1.23 -3.08
N LEU A 72 5.22 2.29 -2.58
CA LEU A 72 3.82 2.60 -2.86
C LEU A 72 3.61 2.85 -4.37
N ARG A 73 4.52 3.60 -5.01
CA ARG A 73 4.46 3.86 -6.46
C ARG A 73 4.54 2.57 -7.24
N SER A 74 5.58 1.77 -7.02
CA SER A 74 5.80 0.51 -7.72
C SER A 74 4.65 -0.48 -7.51
N THR A 75 4.09 -0.57 -6.29
CA THR A 75 2.97 -1.46 -5.98
C THR A 75 1.66 -1.03 -6.65
N LEU A 76 1.47 0.28 -6.88
CA LEU A 76 0.21 0.85 -7.37
C LEU A 76 0.29 1.36 -8.82
N VAL A 77 1.39 1.16 -9.54
CA VAL A 77 1.51 1.53 -10.95
C VAL A 77 0.35 0.94 -11.76
N GLY A 78 -0.30 1.79 -12.56
CA GLY A 78 -1.40 1.40 -13.45
C GLY A 78 -2.70 1.02 -12.73
N LYS A 79 -2.76 1.11 -11.39
CA LYS A 79 -3.99 0.87 -10.64
C LYS A 79 -4.81 2.17 -10.54
N ASN A 80 -6.12 2.00 -10.67
CA ASN A 80 -7.10 3.06 -10.46
C ASN A 80 -8.01 2.70 -9.28
N ILE A 81 -8.61 3.73 -8.69
CA ILE A 81 -9.74 3.60 -7.77
C ILE A 81 -10.98 4.04 -8.53
N VAL A 82 -11.84 3.07 -8.86
CA VAL A 82 -12.92 3.27 -9.84
C VAL A 82 -12.30 3.76 -11.16
N GLU A 83 -12.64 4.97 -11.62
CA GLU A 83 -12.07 5.59 -12.82
C GLU A 83 -10.82 6.44 -12.52
N HIS A 84 -10.53 6.73 -11.25
CA HIS A 84 -9.54 7.74 -10.88
C HIS A 84 -8.12 7.17 -10.82
N PRO A 85 -7.17 7.76 -11.58
CA PRO A 85 -5.76 7.39 -11.48
C PRO A 85 -5.19 7.73 -10.10
N ILE A 86 -4.32 6.87 -9.58
CA ILE A 86 -3.67 7.10 -8.28
C ILE A 86 -2.41 7.95 -8.48
N ALA A 87 -2.25 8.99 -7.66
CA ALA A 87 -1.03 9.80 -7.59
C ALA A 87 -0.42 9.73 -6.20
N ILE A 88 0.90 9.53 -6.11
CA ILE A 88 1.60 9.37 -4.84
C ILE A 88 2.55 10.53 -4.61
N ARG A 89 2.38 11.18 -3.46
CA ARG A 89 3.17 12.33 -3.04
C ARG A 89 3.83 12.08 -1.70
N HIS A 90 5.08 12.50 -1.60
CA HIS A 90 5.77 12.63 -0.33
C HIS A 90 5.47 14.04 0.19
N ALA A 91 4.80 14.16 1.33
CA ALA A 91 4.56 15.43 1.99
C ALA A 91 5.68 15.69 3.00
N GLN A 92 6.24 16.91 3.00
CA GLN A 92 7.26 17.31 3.98
C GLN A 92 6.65 18.07 5.17
N SER A 93 5.46 18.63 4.98
CA SER A 93 4.77 19.44 5.98
C SER A 93 3.28 19.14 6.04
N LEU A 94 2.64 19.49 7.17
CA LEU A 94 1.18 19.40 7.32
C LEU A 94 0.43 20.31 6.32
N GLY A 95 1.05 21.40 5.86
CA GLY A 95 0.46 22.32 4.90
C GLY A 95 0.21 21.66 3.54
N GLU A 96 1.09 20.76 3.11
CA GLU A 96 0.97 20.04 1.84
C GLU A 96 -0.18 19.03 1.83
N LEU A 97 -0.60 18.55 3.00
CA LEU A 97 -1.67 17.57 3.14
C LEU A 97 -3.05 18.07 2.68
N LYS A 98 -3.25 19.39 2.58
CA LYS A 98 -4.50 20.03 2.14
C LYS A 98 -4.94 19.68 0.71
N SER A 99 -4.05 19.06 -0.05
CA SER A 99 -4.23 18.64 -1.44
C SER A 99 -4.22 17.12 -1.61
N CYS A 100 -4.28 16.39 -0.49
CA CYS A 100 -4.28 14.94 -0.44
C CYS A 100 -5.69 14.43 -0.09
N HIS A 101 -6.06 13.30 -0.68
CA HIS A 101 -7.34 12.62 -0.42
C HIS A 101 -7.18 11.57 0.67
N LEU A 102 -6.04 10.90 0.66
CA LEU A 102 -5.64 9.91 1.65
C LEU A 102 -4.26 10.28 2.18
N VAL A 103 -4.10 10.24 3.51
CA VAL A 103 -2.80 10.46 4.14
C VAL A 103 -2.40 9.27 4.99
N PHE A 104 -1.20 8.77 4.75
CA PHE A 104 -0.53 7.75 5.54
C PHE A 104 0.53 8.39 6.45
N PHE A 105 0.43 8.11 7.75
CA PHE A 105 1.39 8.53 8.77
C PHE A 105 2.12 7.31 9.32
N ARG A 106 3.45 7.37 9.38
CA ARG A 106 4.24 6.39 10.13
C ARG A 106 4.22 6.71 11.62
N ALA A 107 4.14 5.67 12.45
CA ALA A 107 4.04 5.76 13.91
C ALA A 107 5.20 6.49 14.62
N SER A 108 6.35 6.66 13.96
CA SER A 108 7.48 7.43 14.52
C SER A 108 7.28 8.94 14.44
N PHE A 109 6.25 9.42 13.74
CA PHE A 109 5.79 10.79 13.90
C PHE A 109 5.12 10.90 15.27
N SER A 110 5.87 11.41 16.25
CA SER A 110 5.33 11.84 17.54
C SER A 110 4.35 12.99 17.27
N PHE A 111 3.12 12.64 16.89
CA PHE A 111 2.00 13.51 17.10
C PHE A 111 1.76 13.46 18.61
N VAL A 112 2.45 14.34 19.34
CA VAL A 112 2.02 14.67 20.69
C VAL A 112 0.60 15.22 20.51
N LEU A 113 -0.40 14.35 20.62
CA LEU A 113 -1.82 14.66 20.72
C LEU A 113 -2.06 15.33 22.08
N ARG A 114 -1.29 16.37 22.42
CA ARG A 114 -1.66 17.33 23.45
C ARG A 114 -2.74 18.21 22.85
N ARG A 115 -3.97 17.70 22.95
CA ARG A 115 -5.11 18.50 23.39
C ARG A 115 -5.48 19.76 22.58
N THR A 116 -5.23 19.81 21.27
CA THR A 116 -5.76 20.89 20.38
C THR A 116 -6.12 20.41 18.98
N MET A 117 -6.85 19.30 18.86
CA MET A 117 -7.63 19.04 17.64
C MET A 117 -9.07 18.69 18.01
N TYR A 118 -9.70 19.59 18.78
CA TYR A 118 -11.09 19.93 18.50
C TYR A 118 -11.06 20.69 17.18
N LEU A 119 -11.26 19.96 16.08
CA LEU A 119 -11.66 20.59 14.83
C LEU A 119 -13.02 21.23 15.12
N PRO A 120 -13.20 22.56 15.00
CA PRO A 120 -14.54 23.10 15.05
C PRO A 120 -15.30 22.44 13.90
N GLN A 121 -16.41 21.75 14.24
CA GLN A 121 -17.27 21.07 13.27
C GLN A 121 -17.86 22.05 12.22
N SER A 122 -17.59 23.35 12.34
CA SER A 122 -17.96 24.40 11.40
C SER A 122 -17.08 24.49 10.14
N LEU A 123 -15.97 23.74 10.05
CA LEU A 123 -15.21 23.56 8.80
C LEU A 123 -15.41 22.17 8.18
N ALA A 124 -16.51 21.49 8.54
CA ALA A 124 -17.03 20.32 7.81
C ALA A 124 -17.62 20.68 6.43
N SER A 125 -17.30 21.85 5.89
CA SER A 125 -17.64 22.25 4.53
C SER A 125 -16.39 22.17 3.65
N LYS A 126 -16.35 21.12 2.82
CA LYS A 126 -15.51 20.94 1.62
C LYS A 126 -14.05 20.50 1.81
N LYS A 127 -13.77 19.31 2.38
CA LYS A 127 -12.72 18.38 1.86
C LYS A 127 -12.66 17.05 2.65
N PRO A 128 -12.78 15.88 1.99
CA PRO A 128 -12.61 14.58 2.63
C PRO A 128 -11.14 14.18 2.61
N ALA A 129 -10.38 14.50 3.66
CA ALA A 129 -9.08 13.89 3.88
C ALA A 129 -9.29 12.70 4.83
N PHE A 130 -9.11 11.48 4.33
CA PHE A 130 -9.14 10.26 5.15
C PHE A 130 -7.74 10.02 5.76
N PHE A 131 -7.69 9.79 7.08
CA PHE A 131 -6.44 9.59 7.82
C PHE A 131 -6.26 8.11 8.18
N VAL A 132 -5.16 7.48 7.73
CA VAL A 132 -4.81 6.10 8.07
C VAL A 132 -3.52 6.09 8.89
N SER A 133 -3.58 5.57 10.12
CA SER A 133 -2.42 5.42 11.02
C SER A 133 -1.98 3.96 11.08
N ALA A 134 -0.72 3.69 10.73
CA ALA A 134 -0.13 2.37 10.92
C ALA A 134 0.36 2.19 12.36
N LYS A 135 -0.47 1.64 13.24
CA LYS A 135 0.00 1.16 14.55
C LYS A 135 0.77 -0.15 14.36
N THR A 136 2.10 -0.11 14.41
CA THR A 136 2.92 -1.31 14.58
C THR A 136 2.62 -1.90 15.96
N ARG A 137 1.87 -3.00 16.01
CA ARG A 137 1.74 -3.81 17.22
C ARG A 137 3.10 -4.47 17.43
N THR A 138 3.83 -4.05 18.46
CA THR A 138 5.02 -4.75 18.95
C THR A 138 4.64 -6.21 19.22
N PHE A 139 5.16 -7.11 18.40
CA PHE A 139 5.04 -8.54 18.61
C PHE A 139 5.97 -8.88 19.77
N HIS A 140 5.42 -8.95 20.99
CA HIS A 140 6.12 -9.59 22.09
C HIS A 140 6.07 -11.10 21.84
N PRO A 141 7.21 -11.79 21.61
CA PRO A 141 7.22 -13.24 21.69
C PRO A 141 6.91 -13.61 23.13
N ARG A 142 5.70 -14.12 23.38
CA ARG A 142 5.39 -14.72 24.67
C ARG A 142 6.04 -16.10 24.66
N VAL A 143 7.27 -16.17 25.17
CA VAL A 143 7.91 -17.42 25.57
C VAL A 143 7.43 -17.71 26.98
N ALA A 144 6.51 -18.67 27.10
CA ALA A 144 6.25 -19.57 28.23
C ALA A 144 4.92 -20.29 27.97
#